data_AF-A0A0G4HER8-F1
#
_entry.id   AF-A0A0G4HER8-F1
#
_cell.length_a   1.000
_cell.length_b   1.000
_cell.length_c   1.000
_cell.angle_alpha   90.00
_cell.angle_beta   90.00
_cell.angle_gamma   90.00
#
_symmetry.space_group_name_H-M   'P 1'
#
loop_
_entity.id
_entity.type
_entity.pdbx_description
1 polymer ?
#
loop_
_entity_poly.entity_id
_entity_poly.type
_entity_poly.pdbx_seq_one_letter_code
_entity_poly.pdbx_strand_id
1 'polypeptide(L)'
;MEYVFDFVREYLMQPNNWLPENRVARYAIIASGVIVQFPLAIARRKFSVKSFSRWSLVTLSAVGIELFSVHVNPLAGIAGLLSHFLGNQMVVIGLTGGAGSGKSTLTTLLKKNNIPVVDADAIAKEVVAPGSWTLFFLVQSLGREILINPEDSRSGLDRAKLRGMIVSDPKARKTVNSITHPMIIIEIFRQIFYHRVIKMRRLVVLDAPLLFETCLDRMCAPIICVHVDKQTQLERLLKRDGSKGEDAERLQKLIDAQMDPGKRAALSDYRLNNGGSVAHFQDQAVNFFATRYGYTLRV
;
A
#
# COMPACT_ATOMS: atom_id res chain seq x y z
N MET A 1 12.62 13.85 23.09
CA MET A 1 11.39 13.49 23.85
C MET A 1 11.24 14.40 25.07
N GLU A 2 12.29 14.65 25.86
CA GLU A 2 12.26 15.66 26.96
C GLU A 2 11.83 17.05 26.51
N TYR A 3 12.36 17.58 25.41
CA TYR A 3 11.96 18.89 24.87
C TYR A 3 10.46 19.05 24.55
N VAL A 4 9.77 17.95 24.22
CA VAL A 4 8.33 17.97 23.93
C VAL A 4 7.54 17.93 25.24
N PHE A 5 8.04 17.20 26.24
CA PHE A 5 7.42 17.14 27.57
C PHE A 5 7.62 18.43 28.36
N ASP A 6 8.78 19.07 28.26
CA ASP A 6 9.05 20.36 28.90
C ASP A 6 8.20 21.47 28.28
N PHE A 7 8.03 21.48 26.95
CA PHE A 7 7.09 22.37 26.27
C PHE A 7 5.65 22.19 26.75
N VAL A 8 5.20 20.94 26.93
CA VAL A 8 3.86 20.62 27.45
C VAL A 8 3.71 21.10 28.90
N ARG A 9 4.72 20.92 29.75
CA ARG A 9 4.65 21.26 31.17
C ARG A 9 4.71 22.77 31.42
N GLU A 10 5.54 23.49 30.67
CA GLU A 10 5.78 24.92 30.88
C GLU A 10 4.69 25.79 30.21
N TYR A 11 4.10 25.34 29.10
CA TYR A 11 3.11 26.12 28.34
C TYR A 11 1.65 25.63 28.42
N LEU A 12 1.38 24.33 28.63
CA LEU A 12 -0.01 23.81 28.64
C LEU A 12 -0.64 23.70 30.04
N MET A 13 0.14 23.82 31.11
CA MET A 13 -0.33 23.62 32.50
C MET A 13 -0.50 24.92 33.30
N GLN A 14 -0.30 26.10 32.69
CA GLN A 14 -0.53 27.38 33.39
C GLN A 14 -2.01 27.81 33.31
N PRO A 15 -2.68 28.13 34.44
CA PRO A 15 -4.14 28.28 34.48
C PRO A 15 -4.73 29.40 33.62
N ASN A 16 -3.94 30.42 33.21
CA ASN A 16 -4.45 31.67 32.64
C ASN A 16 -3.90 32.06 31.25
N ASN A 17 -3.12 31.22 30.57
CA ASN A 17 -2.57 31.52 29.23
C ASN A 17 -2.91 30.43 28.22
N TRP A 18 -4.20 30.27 27.90
CA TRP A 18 -4.67 29.20 27.02
C TRP A 18 -4.37 29.40 25.52
N LEU A 19 -3.77 30.54 25.13
CA LEU A 19 -3.28 30.77 23.77
C LEU A 19 -1.96 31.54 23.81
N PRO A 20 -0.85 30.99 23.31
CA PRO A 20 0.36 31.78 23.13
C PRO A 20 0.08 32.94 22.18
N GLU A 21 0.43 34.16 22.60
CA GLU A 21 0.35 35.37 21.76
C GLU A 21 1.23 35.26 20.50
N ASN A 22 2.24 34.39 20.55
CA ASN A 22 3.14 34.13 19.46
C ASN A 22 2.45 33.40 18.29
N ARG A 23 2.43 34.04 17.11
CA ARG A 23 1.91 33.46 15.86
C ARG A 23 2.51 32.09 15.54
N VAL A 24 3.78 31.87 15.86
CA VAL A 24 4.48 30.59 15.60
C VAL A 24 3.82 29.44 16.34
N ALA A 25 3.44 29.65 17.60
CA ALA A 25 2.80 28.62 18.39
C ALA A 25 1.35 28.33 17.92
N ARG A 26 0.64 29.34 17.42
CA ARG A 26 -0.68 29.13 16.76
C ARG A 26 -0.55 28.30 15.47
N TYR A 27 0.47 28.57 14.65
CA TYR A 27 0.73 27.77 13.45
C TYR A 27 1.19 26.34 13.78
N ALA A 28 1.97 26.15 14.85
CA ALA A 28 2.36 24.83 15.31
C ALA A 28 1.14 23.99 15.73
N ILE A 29 0.15 24.61 16.39
CA ILE A 29 -1.10 23.93 16.77
C ILE A 29 -1.93 23.57 15.51
N ILE A 30 -2.09 24.50 14.55
CA ILE A 30 -2.75 24.22 13.26
C ILE A 30 -2.08 23.03 12.55
N ALA A 31 -0.74 23.06 12.44
CA ALA A 31 0.02 21.99 11.79
C ALA A 31 -0.13 20.66 12.52
N SER A 32 -0.15 20.66 13.87
CA SER A 32 -0.30 19.45 14.67
C SER A 32 -1.67 18.76 14.46
N GLY A 33 -2.77 19.52 14.38
CA GLY A 33 -4.10 18.97 14.08
C GLY A 33 -4.14 18.30 12.70
N VAL A 34 -3.57 18.95 11.68
CA VAL A 34 -3.50 18.40 10.32
C VAL A 34 -2.64 17.13 10.25
N ILE A 35 -1.47 17.14 10.88
CA ILE A 35 -0.51 16.02 10.86
C ILE A 35 -1.07 14.80 11.60
N VAL A 36 -1.85 15.01 12.66
CA VAL A 36 -2.41 13.91 13.47
C VAL A 36 -3.73 13.39 12.90
N GLN A 37 -4.59 14.24 12.34
CA GLN A 37 -5.89 13.81 11.81
C GLN A 37 -5.77 12.84 10.62
N PHE A 38 -4.77 13.03 9.76
CA PHE A 38 -4.57 12.19 8.58
C PHE A 38 -4.33 10.71 8.94
N PRO A 39 -3.31 10.34 9.75
CA PRO A 39 -3.07 8.96 10.15
C PRO A 39 -4.21 8.40 11.01
N LEU A 40 -4.87 9.22 11.84
CA LEU A 40 -6.05 8.78 12.60
C LEU A 40 -7.20 8.41 11.67
N ALA A 41 -7.45 9.18 10.60
CA ALA A 41 -8.48 8.86 9.63
C ALA A 41 -8.18 7.56 8.85
N ILE A 42 -6.93 7.34 8.47
CA ILE A 42 -6.49 6.06 7.88
C ILE A 42 -6.74 4.91 8.86
N ALA A 43 -6.26 5.03 10.11
CA ALA A 43 -6.40 4.01 11.14
C ALA A 43 -7.87 3.71 11.44
N ARG A 44 -8.71 4.75 11.56
CA ARG A 44 -10.14 4.63 11.79
C ARG A 44 -10.80 3.88 10.65
N ARG A 45 -10.55 4.25 9.39
CA ARG A 45 -11.14 3.56 8.24
C ARG A 45 -10.69 2.10 8.19
N LYS A 46 -9.42 1.80 8.47
CA LYS A 46 -8.91 0.42 8.58
C LYS A 46 -9.61 -0.38 9.68
N PHE A 47 -9.72 0.17 10.89
CA PHE A 47 -10.33 -0.54 12.01
C PHE A 47 -11.85 -0.64 11.92
N SER A 48 -12.52 0.25 11.19
CA SER A 48 -13.98 0.18 10.99
C SER A 48 -14.44 -1.16 10.40
N VAL A 49 -13.55 -1.84 9.67
CA VAL A 49 -13.81 -3.15 9.06
C VAL A 49 -13.29 -4.30 9.93
N LYS A 50 -12.34 -4.05 10.85
CA LYS A 50 -11.61 -5.11 11.58
C LYS A 50 -11.98 -5.25 13.06
N SER A 51 -12.29 -4.16 13.76
CA SER A 51 -12.54 -4.20 15.20
C SER A 51 -13.28 -2.94 15.67
N PHE A 52 -14.50 -3.14 16.19
CA PHE A 52 -15.31 -2.06 16.76
C PHE A 52 -14.61 -1.36 17.93
N SER A 53 -13.98 -2.11 18.85
CA SER A 53 -13.27 -1.52 20.00
C SER A 53 -12.15 -0.58 19.56
N ARG A 54 -11.24 -1.03 18.68
CA ARG A 54 -10.16 -0.19 18.15
C ARG A 54 -10.69 0.99 17.35
N TRP A 55 -11.73 0.77 16.56
CA TRP A 55 -12.39 1.83 15.81
C TRP A 55 -12.97 2.91 16.72
N SER A 56 -13.67 2.53 17.79
CA SER A 56 -14.28 3.46 18.74
C SER A 56 -13.23 4.30 19.46
N LEU A 57 -12.13 3.67 19.90
CA LEU A 57 -11.00 4.36 20.54
C LEU A 57 -10.39 5.41 19.60
N VAL A 58 -10.04 5.02 18.37
CA VAL A 58 -9.43 5.94 17.38
C VAL A 58 -10.40 7.06 17.01
N THR A 59 -11.70 6.76 16.92
CA THR A 59 -12.73 7.76 16.61
C THR A 59 -12.87 8.78 17.73
N LEU A 60 -12.93 8.35 18.99
CA LEU A 60 -13.00 9.25 20.13
C LEU A 60 -11.77 10.15 20.22
N SER A 61 -10.57 9.61 20.00
CA SER A 61 -9.34 10.41 19.94
C SER A 61 -9.40 11.47 18.83
N ALA A 62 -9.83 11.08 17.62
CA ALA A 62 -9.93 12.00 16.49
C ALA A 62 -10.96 13.12 16.74
N VAL A 63 -12.11 12.80 17.34
CA VAL A 63 -13.14 13.78 17.70
C VAL A 63 -12.63 14.74 18.77
N GLY A 64 -11.96 14.23 19.81
CA GLY A 64 -11.39 15.07 20.87
C GLY A 64 -10.36 16.07 20.35
N ILE A 65 -9.46 15.61 19.46
CA ILE A 65 -8.46 16.47 18.80
C ILE A 65 -9.15 17.53 17.93
N GLU A 66 -10.21 17.17 17.22
CA GLU A 66 -10.94 18.11 16.36
C GLU A 66 -11.67 19.19 17.16
N LEU A 67 -12.37 18.81 18.24
CA LEU A 67 -13.05 19.74 19.13
C LEU A 67 -12.06 20.72 19.78
N PHE A 68 -10.91 20.20 20.24
CA PHE A 68 -9.84 21.04 20.78
C PHE A 68 -9.29 22.00 19.71
N SER A 69 -9.05 21.49 18.48
CA SER A 69 -8.52 22.29 17.37
C SER A 69 -9.47 23.43 16.98
N VAL A 70 -10.78 23.16 16.89
CA VAL A 70 -11.82 24.18 16.61
C VAL A 70 -11.88 25.23 17.72
N HIS A 71 -11.79 24.80 18.99
CA HIS A 71 -11.80 25.71 20.14
C HIS A 71 -10.60 26.65 20.14
N VAL A 72 -9.42 26.16 19.76
CA VAL A 72 -8.18 26.94 19.69
C VAL A 72 -8.13 27.83 18.44
N ASN A 73 -8.53 27.30 17.28
CA ASN A 73 -8.50 28.02 16.00
C ASN A 73 -9.46 27.39 14.97
N PRO A 74 -10.51 28.11 14.52
CA PRO A 74 -11.44 27.59 13.51
C PRO A 74 -10.79 27.12 12.20
N LEU A 75 -9.71 27.79 11.74
CA LEU A 75 -8.97 27.36 10.54
C LEU A 75 -8.22 26.05 10.77
N ALA A 76 -7.72 25.81 11.99
CA ALA A 76 -7.14 24.52 12.36
C ALA A 76 -8.18 23.40 12.26
N GLY A 77 -9.41 23.67 12.70
CA GLY A 77 -10.53 22.73 12.56
C GLY A 77 -10.88 22.45 11.09
N ILE A 78 -10.98 23.47 10.24
CA ILE A 78 -11.24 23.23 8.81
C ILE A 78 -10.12 22.38 8.18
N ALA A 79 -8.86 22.67 8.51
CA ALA A 79 -7.73 21.90 8.02
C ALA A 79 -7.71 20.46 8.59
N GLY A 80 -8.10 20.28 9.85
CA GLY A 80 -8.29 18.99 10.51
C GLY A 80 -9.36 18.14 9.82
N LEU A 81 -10.53 18.72 9.53
CA LEU A 81 -11.61 18.10 8.76
C LEU A 81 -11.18 17.70 7.34
N LEU A 82 -10.44 18.56 6.64
CA LEU A 82 -9.91 18.24 5.32
C LEU A 82 -8.91 17.07 5.38
N SER A 83 -7.96 17.15 6.32
CA SER A 83 -6.98 16.09 6.60
C SER A 83 -7.66 14.76 6.92
N HIS A 84 -8.70 14.82 7.75
CA HIS A 84 -9.55 13.70 8.10
C HIS A 84 -10.23 13.10 6.86
N PHE A 85 -10.86 13.93 6.03
CA PHE A 85 -11.49 13.48 4.80
C PHE A 85 -10.49 12.78 3.88
N LEU A 86 -9.34 13.41 3.62
CA LEU A 86 -8.28 12.85 2.76
C LEU A 86 -7.74 11.53 3.31
N GLY A 87 -7.45 11.44 4.61
CA GLY A 87 -6.96 10.21 5.23
C GLY A 87 -7.95 9.05 5.12
N ASN A 88 -9.25 9.30 5.24
CA ASN A 88 -10.27 8.26 5.02
C ASN A 88 -10.31 7.78 3.55
N GLN A 89 -9.96 8.63 2.60
CA GLN A 89 -9.93 8.27 1.17
C GLN A 89 -8.71 7.42 0.81
N MET A 90 -7.62 7.47 1.59
CA MET A 90 -6.40 6.72 1.29
C MET A 90 -6.52 5.21 1.52
N VAL A 91 -7.47 4.76 2.33
CA VAL A 91 -7.70 3.33 2.53
C VAL A 91 -8.48 2.75 1.34
N VAL A 92 -7.84 1.79 0.66
CA VAL A 92 -8.34 1.12 -0.56
C VAL A 92 -8.54 -0.38 -0.34
N ILE A 93 -9.15 -1.08 -1.30
CA ILE A 93 -9.21 -2.54 -1.25
C ILE A 93 -7.81 -3.10 -1.51
N GLY A 94 -7.35 -4.02 -0.66
CA GLY A 94 -6.12 -4.79 -0.90
C GLY A 94 -6.45 -6.04 -1.69
N LEU A 95 -5.70 -6.33 -2.74
CA LEU A 95 -5.77 -7.57 -3.48
C LEU A 95 -4.43 -8.30 -3.37
N THR A 96 -4.49 -9.55 -2.91
CA THR A 96 -3.33 -10.42 -2.78
C THR A 96 -3.64 -11.82 -3.29
N GLY A 97 -2.59 -12.60 -3.49
CA GLY A 97 -2.67 -13.97 -4.01
C GLY A 97 -1.26 -14.43 -4.38
N GLY A 98 -0.94 -15.68 -4.06
CA GLY A 98 0.37 -16.23 -4.37
C GLY A 98 0.59 -16.40 -5.88
N ALA A 99 1.81 -16.74 -6.27
CA ALA A 99 2.12 -17.05 -7.67
C ALA A 99 1.18 -18.15 -8.22
N GLY A 100 0.72 -18.02 -9.47
CA GLY A 100 -0.21 -18.99 -10.07
C GLY A 100 -1.66 -18.95 -9.55
N SER A 101 -1.99 -18.05 -8.61
CA SER A 101 -3.35 -17.97 -8.04
C SER A 101 -4.42 -17.40 -8.98
N GLY A 102 -4.02 -16.76 -10.09
CA GLY A 102 -4.95 -16.12 -11.04
C GLY A 102 -5.47 -14.75 -10.59
N LYS A 103 -4.74 -14.07 -9.71
CA LYS A 103 -4.94 -12.65 -9.37
C LYS A 103 -5.08 -11.74 -10.61
N SER A 104 -4.29 -12.01 -11.66
CA SER A 104 -4.35 -11.30 -12.93
C SER A 104 -5.73 -11.36 -13.59
N THR A 105 -6.41 -12.51 -13.52
CA THR A 105 -7.77 -12.69 -14.03
C THR A 105 -8.74 -11.71 -13.39
N LEU A 106 -8.67 -11.57 -12.06
CA LEU A 106 -9.51 -10.62 -11.32
C LEU A 106 -9.13 -9.17 -11.65
N THR A 107 -7.85 -8.82 -11.67
CA THR A 107 -7.44 -7.45 -12.00
C THR A 107 -7.83 -7.03 -13.42
N THR A 108 -7.77 -7.95 -14.39
CA THR A 108 -8.19 -7.68 -15.76
C THR A 108 -9.69 -7.42 -15.83
N LEU A 109 -10.49 -8.24 -15.13
CA LEU A 109 -11.94 -8.05 -15.02
C LEU A 109 -12.28 -6.68 -14.41
N LEU A 110 -11.58 -6.28 -13.34
CA LEU A 110 -11.78 -4.99 -12.68
C LEU A 110 -11.41 -3.81 -13.60
N LYS A 111 -10.24 -3.88 -14.25
CA LYS A 111 -9.78 -2.85 -15.21
C LYS A 111 -10.75 -2.70 -16.38
N LYS A 112 -11.25 -3.82 -16.94
CA LYS A 112 -12.28 -3.83 -18.01
C LYS A 112 -13.55 -3.09 -17.59
N ASN A 113 -13.88 -3.11 -16.30
CA ASN A 113 -15.06 -2.46 -15.73
C ASN A 113 -14.76 -1.07 -15.12
N ASN A 114 -13.68 -0.41 -15.56
CA ASN A 114 -13.29 0.94 -15.12
C ASN A 114 -13.02 1.07 -13.62
N ILE A 115 -12.70 -0.03 -12.93
CA ILE A 115 -12.23 0.01 -11.55
C ILE A 115 -10.71 0.18 -11.58
N PRO A 116 -10.16 1.29 -11.06
CA PRO A 116 -8.73 1.50 -11.00
C PRO A 116 -8.03 0.44 -10.16
N VAL A 117 -6.95 -0.11 -10.72
CA VAL A 117 -6.06 -1.04 -10.05
C VAL A 117 -4.67 -0.43 -10.02
N VAL A 118 -4.18 -0.15 -8.81
CA VAL A 118 -2.80 0.30 -8.54
C VAL A 118 -1.95 -0.95 -8.38
N ASP A 119 -1.07 -1.22 -9.34
CA ASP A 119 -0.26 -2.43 -9.40
C ASP A 119 1.12 -2.18 -8.77
N ALA A 120 1.35 -2.76 -7.59
CA ALA A 120 2.59 -2.57 -6.84
C ALA A 120 3.82 -3.14 -7.57
N ASP A 121 3.66 -4.23 -8.34
CA ASP A 121 4.76 -4.81 -9.11
C ASP A 121 5.10 -3.92 -10.30
N ALA A 122 4.10 -3.34 -10.98
CA ALA A 122 4.34 -2.37 -12.05
C ALA A 122 5.05 -1.12 -11.52
N ILE A 123 4.58 -0.58 -10.39
CA ILE A 123 5.20 0.58 -9.74
C ILE A 123 6.66 0.30 -9.36
N ALA A 124 6.96 -0.88 -8.81
CA ALA A 124 8.35 -1.27 -8.50
C ALA A 124 9.27 -1.26 -9.73
N LYS A 125 8.72 -1.43 -10.95
CA LYS A 125 9.47 -1.28 -12.21
C LYS A 125 9.60 0.17 -12.64
N GLU A 126 8.54 0.96 -12.48
CA GLU A 126 8.48 2.36 -12.88
C GLU A 126 9.39 3.25 -12.04
N VAL A 127 9.46 3.01 -10.72
CA VAL A 127 10.29 3.85 -9.82
C VAL A 127 11.77 3.79 -10.15
N VAL A 128 12.25 2.71 -10.78
CA VAL A 128 13.64 2.54 -11.24
C VAL A 128 13.81 2.73 -12.76
N ALA A 129 12.85 3.37 -13.42
CA ALA A 129 12.95 3.67 -14.84
C ALA A 129 14.18 4.55 -15.16
N PRO A 130 14.71 4.51 -16.39
CA PRO A 130 15.77 5.41 -16.81
C PRO A 130 15.43 6.88 -16.50
N GLY A 131 16.39 7.62 -15.93
CA GLY A 131 16.20 9.01 -15.52
C GLY A 131 15.44 9.21 -14.20
N SER A 132 15.03 8.15 -13.50
CA SER A 132 14.43 8.25 -12.17
C SER A 132 15.46 8.59 -11.09
N TRP A 133 15.01 9.34 -10.07
CA TRP A 133 15.81 9.60 -8.88
C TRP A 133 16.21 8.32 -8.14
N THR A 134 15.34 7.32 -8.11
CA THR A 134 15.63 6.03 -7.48
C THR A 134 16.77 5.31 -8.19
N LEU A 135 16.78 5.28 -9.53
CA LEU A 135 17.89 4.69 -10.28
C LEU A 135 19.19 5.46 -10.04
N PHE A 136 19.14 6.79 -10.00
CA PHE A 136 20.29 7.63 -9.67
C PHE A 136 20.90 7.26 -8.31
N PHE A 137 20.09 7.17 -7.24
CA PHE A 137 20.58 6.80 -5.91
C PHE A 137 21.12 5.36 -5.85
N LEU A 138 20.52 4.43 -6.61
CA LEU A 138 21.01 3.07 -6.72
C LEU A 138 22.40 3.04 -7.38
N VAL A 139 22.60 3.76 -8.49
CA VAL A 139 23.90 3.85 -9.18
C VAL A 139 24.95 4.52 -8.30
N GLN A 140 24.57 5.56 -7.55
CA GLN A 140 25.49 6.21 -6.61
C GLN A 140 25.95 5.27 -5.49
N SER A 141 25.07 4.37 -5.04
CA SER A 141 25.35 3.48 -3.90
C SER A 141 26.01 2.16 -4.29
N LEU A 142 25.71 1.64 -5.49
CA LEU A 142 26.11 0.31 -5.96
C LEU A 142 26.98 0.34 -7.21
N GLY A 143 27.34 1.54 -7.69
CA GLY A 143 28.15 1.73 -8.89
C GLY A 143 27.36 1.62 -10.20
N ARG A 144 28.03 1.94 -11.31
CA ARG A 144 27.43 1.98 -12.67
C ARG A 144 27.29 0.59 -13.30
N GLU A 145 27.87 -0.45 -12.70
CA GLU A 145 27.79 -1.83 -13.17
C GLU A 145 26.35 -2.37 -13.20
N ILE A 146 25.44 -1.77 -12.42
CA ILE A 146 24.01 -2.12 -12.39
C ILE A 146 23.24 -1.60 -13.61
N LEU A 147 23.87 -0.78 -14.46
CA LEU A 147 23.27 -0.29 -15.70
C LEU A 147 23.51 -1.27 -16.85
N ILE A 148 22.61 -1.28 -17.83
CA ILE A 148 22.76 -2.06 -19.06
C ILE A 148 24.01 -1.57 -19.82
N ASN A 149 24.16 -0.25 -19.94
CA ASN A 149 25.28 0.45 -20.57
C ASN A 149 25.85 1.49 -19.59
N PRO A 150 26.93 1.18 -18.84
CA PRO A 150 27.51 2.05 -17.82
C PRO A 150 27.97 3.43 -18.31
N GLU A 151 28.30 3.54 -19.60
CA GLU A 151 28.78 4.78 -20.23
C GLU A 151 27.64 5.71 -20.68
N ASP A 152 26.39 5.21 -20.73
CA ASP A 152 25.25 5.99 -21.19
C ASP A 152 24.42 6.53 -20.01
N SER A 153 24.35 7.86 -19.90
CA SER A 153 23.54 8.59 -18.91
C SER A 153 22.04 8.28 -18.97
N ARG A 154 21.53 7.76 -20.10
CA ARG A 154 20.13 7.35 -20.27
C ARG A 154 19.92 5.84 -20.12
N SER A 155 20.96 5.11 -19.73
CA SER A 155 20.87 3.66 -19.59
C SER A 155 19.86 3.25 -18.51
N GLY A 156 19.17 2.14 -18.77
CA GLY A 156 18.29 1.51 -17.81
C GLY A 156 19.00 0.57 -16.86
N LEU A 157 18.29 0.18 -15.81
CA LEU A 157 18.73 -0.82 -14.85
C LEU A 157 18.85 -2.21 -15.50
N ASP A 158 20.02 -2.83 -15.35
CA ASP A 158 20.20 -4.26 -15.58
C ASP A 158 19.64 -5.04 -14.38
N ARG A 159 18.39 -5.49 -14.53
CA ARG A 159 17.67 -6.23 -13.49
C ARG A 159 18.30 -7.59 -13.19
N ALA A 160 18.95 -8.21 -14.16
CA ALA A 160 19.57 -9.52 -13.98
C ALA A 160 20.84 -9.38 -13.12
N LYS A 161 21.69 -8.39 -13.44
CA LYS A 161 22.85 -8.05 -12.59
C LYS A 161 22.44 -7.62 -11.20
N LEU A 162 21.47 -6.71 -11.07
CA LEU A 162 21.02 -6.27 -9.75
C LEU A 162 20.50 -7.46 -8.94
N ARG A 163 19.73 -8.36 -9.56
CA ARG A 163 19.25 -9.58 -8.90
C ARG A 163 20.42 -10.48 -8.46
N GLY A 164 21.42 -10.69 -9.31
CA GLY A 164 22.62 -11.45 -8.95
C GLY A 164 23.32 -10.85 -7.72
N MET A 165 23.52 -9.53 -7.73
CA MET A 165 24.18 -8.78 -6.65
C MET A 165 23.41 -8.85 -5.32
N ILE A 166 22.09 -8.63 -5.32
CA ILE A 166 21.30 -8.72 -4.07
C ILE A 166 21.20 -10.15 -3.54
N VAL A 167 21.34 -11.16 -4.40
CA VAL A 167 21.32 -12.56 -3.99
C VAL A 167 22.64 -12.91 -3.29
N SER A 168 23.77 -12.48 -3.84
CA SER A 168 25.10 -12.76 -3.28
C SER A 168 25.46 -11.89 -2.08
N ASP A 169 25.00 -10.63 -2.02
CA ASP A 169 25.36 -9.70 -0.95
C ASP A 169 24.13 -9.20 -0.15
N PRO A 170 24.01 -9.62 1.13
CA PRO A 170 22.99 -9.12 2.04
C PRO A 170 23.07 -7.61 2.30
N LYS A 171 24.26 -6.98 2.23
CA LYS A 171 24.41 -5.53 2.39
C LYS A 171 23.84 -4.80 1.19
N ALA A 172 24.19 -5.18 -0.03
CA ALA A 172 23.57 -4.66 -1.25
C ALA A 172 22.04 -4.80 -1.22
N ARG A 173 21.52 -5.96 -0.77
CA ARG A 173 20.06 -6.16 -0.62
C ARG A 173 19.43 -5.15 0.33
N LYS A 174 20.04 -4.89 1.49
CA LYS A 174 19.55 -3.87 2.44
C LYS A 174 19.56 -2.47 1.82
N THR A 175 20.63 -2.11 1.11
CA THR A 175 20.77 -0.82 0.42
C THR A 175 19.67 -0.63 -0.62
N VAL A 176 19.49 -1.60 -1.54
CA VAL A 176 18.44 -1.56 -2.56
C VAL A 176 17.06 -1.39 -1.92
N ASN A 177 16.76 -2.18 -0.90
CA ASN A 177 15.48 -2.12 -0.20
C ASN A 177 15.26 -0.76 0.46
N SER A 178 16.29 -0.18 1.10
CA SER A 178 16.18 1.12 1.78
C SER A 178 15.89 2.27 0.82
N ILE A 179 16.39 2.19 -0.43
CA ILE A 179 16.17 3.21 -1.46
C ILE A 179 14.82 3.00 -2.16
N THR A 180 14.49 1.75 -2.49
CA THR A 180 13.32 1.44 -3.34
C THR A 180 12.02 1.43 -2.55
N HIS A 181 11.97 0.88 -1.32
CA HIS A 181 10.70 0.77 -0.59
C HIS A 181 10.00 2.11 -0.34
N PRO A 182 10.67 3.18 0.14
CA PRO A 182 10.02 4.47 0.33
C PRO A 182 9.45 5.02 -0.98
N MET A 183 10.21 4.89 -2.08
CA MET A 183 9.79 5.39 -3.40
C MET A 183 8.58 4.63 -3.95
N ILE A 184 8.53 3.31 -3.75
CA ILE A 184 7.35 2.48 -4.11
C ILE A 184 6.13 2.92 -3.30
N ILE A 185 6.27 3.12 -1.99
CA ILE A 185 5.16 3.53 -1.12
C ILE A 185 4.65 4.92 -1.51
N ILE A 186 5.53 5.87 -1.80
CA ILE A 186 5.17 7.22 -2.25
C ILE A 186 4.40 7.15 -3.57
N GLU A 187 4.85 6.33 -4.52
CA GLU A 187 4.20 6.20 -5.81
C GLU A 187 2.83 5.50 -5.71
N ILE A 188 2.71 4.45 -4.89
CA ILE A 188 1.42 3.82 -4.56
C ILE A 188 0.48 4.87 -3.95
N PHE A 189 0.94 5.64 -2.97
CA PHE A 189 0.15 6.68 -2.33
C PHE A 189 -0.32 7.73 -3.35
N ARG A 190 0.58 8.17 -4.25
CA ARG A 190 0.29 9.15 -5.30
C ARG A 190 -0.81 8.65 -6.24
N GLN A 191 -0.74 7.39 -6.70
CA GLN A 191 -1.75 6.81 -7.59
C GLN A 191 -3.09 6.62 -6.88
N ILE A 192 -3.09 6.16 -5.62
CA ILE A 192 -4.31 6.06 -4.81
C ILE A 192 -4.94 7.44 -4.64
N PHE A 193 -4.16 8.45 -4.25
CA PHE A 193 -4.62 9.82 -4.07
C PHE A 193 -5.22 10.38 -5.36
N TYR A 194 -4.54 10.19 -6.50
CA TYR A 194 -5.05 10.59 -7.80
C TYR A 194 -6.43 9.97 -8.10
N HIS A 195 -6.59 8.67 -7.88
CA HIS A 195 -7.87 8.02 -8.16
C HIS A 195 -8.97 8.38 -7.16
N ARG A 196 -8.68 8.38 -5.86
CA ARG A 196 -9.68 8.59 -4.80
C ARG A 196 -10.07 10.05 -4.60
N VAL A 197 -9.10 10.95 -4.72
CA VAL A 197 -9.29 12.38 -4.41
C VAL A 197 -9.48 13.19 -5.68
N ILE A 198 -8.60 13.05 -6.68
CA ILE A 198 -8.68 13.87 -7.90
C ILE A 198 -9.78 13.36 -8.85
N LYS A 199 -9.84 12.04 -9.07
CA LYS A 199 -10.84 11.41 -9.94
C LYS A 199 -12.11 10.97 -9.21
N MET A 200 -12.19 11.19 -7.90
CA MET A 200 -13.36 10.86 -7.06
C MET A 200 -13.88 9.44 -7.27
N ARG A 201 -12.97 8.49 -7.54
CA ARG A 201 -13.33 7.08 -7.75
C ARG A 201 -13.73 6.49 -6.41
N ARG A 202 -14.94 5.93 -6.35
CA ARG A 202 -15.46 5.27 -5.14
C ARG A 202 -14.66 4.03 -4.75
N LEU A 203 -14.13 3.33 -5.74
CA LEU A 203 -13.41 2.08 -5.57
C LEU A 203 -12.04 2.15 -6.23
N VAL A 204 -11.01 1.73 -5.52
CA VAL A 204 -9.64 1.55 -6.01
C VAL A 204 -9.12 0.27 -5.37
N VAL A 205 -8.36 -0.51 -6.14
CA VAL A 205 -7.76 -1.76 -5.67
C VAL A 205 -6.24 -1.63 -5.71
N LEU A 206 -5.57 -1.90 -4.59
CA LEU A 206 -4.13 -2.05 -4.52
C LEU A 206 -3.78 -3.52 -4.76
N ASP A 207 -3.16 -3.81 -5.89
CA ASP A 207 -2.74 -5.15 -6.26
C ASP A 207 -1.28 -5.40 -5.84
N ALA A 208 -1.09 -6.30 -4.86
CA ALA A 208 0.23 -6.64 -4.33
C ALA A 208 0.31 -8.14 -3.98
N PRO A 209 1.10 -8.96 -4.71
CA PRO A 209 1.29 -10.37 -4.35
C PRO A 209 1.91 -10.54 -2.95
N LEU A 210 2.86 -9.67 -2.61
CA LEU A 210 3.60 -9.65 -1.34
C LEU A 210 3.01 -8.64 -0.34
N LEU A 211 1.68 -8.48 -0.32
CA LEU A 211 0.97 -7.44 0.43
C LEU A 211 1.33 -7.43 1.93
N PHE A 212 1.41 -8.60 2.55
CA PHE A 212 1.71 -8.73 3.98
C PHE A 212 3.21 -8.63 4.25
N GLU A 213 4.01 -9.24 3.40
CA GLU A 213 5.48 -9.26 3.47
C GLU A 213 6.07 -7.85 3.33
N THR A 214 5.40 -6.97 2.58
CA THR A 214 5.79 -5.56 2.37
C THR A 214 5.05 -4.58 3.29
N CYS A 215 4.24 -5.06 4.24
CA CYS A 215 3.41 -4.24 5.13
C CYS A 215 2.45 -3.27 4.40
N LEU A 216 2.16 -3.51 3.13
CA LEU A 216 1.20 -2.73 2.35
C LEU A 216 -0.25 -2.96 2.83
N ASP A 217 -0.49 -4.04 3.59
CA ASP A 217 -1.73 -4.27 4.34
C ASP A 217 -2.11 -3.08 5.24
N ARG A 218 -1.14 -2.24 5.66
CA ARG A 218 -1.36 -1.04 6.47
C ARG A 218 -2.15 0.05 5.76
N MET A 219 -2.12 0.06 4.42
CA MET A 219 -2.76 1.08 3.60
C MET A 219 -4.07 0.61 2.96
N CYS A 220 -4.49 -0.63 3.22
CA CYS A 220 -5.67 -1.20 2.60
C CYS A 220 -6.60 -1.92 3.60
N ALA A 221 -7.90 -1.81 3.33
CA ALA A 221 -8.98 -2.51 3.99
C ALA A 221 -10.27 -2.35 3.15
N PRO A 222 -11.03 -3.44 2.92
CA PRO A 222 -10.71 -4.82 3.23
C PRO A 222 -9.65 -5.43 2.29
N ILE A 223 -9.09 -6.56 2.69
CA ILE A 223 -8.12 -7.37 1.94
C ILE A 223 -8.83 -8.60 1.36
N ILE A 224 -8.72 -8.75 0.04
CA ILE A 224 -9.23 -9.89 -0.72
C ILE A 224 -8.03 -10.76 -1.11
N CYS A 225 -8.07 -12.04 -0.74
CA CYS A 225 -7.11 -13.04 -1.19
C CYS A 225 -7.70 -13.90 -2.29
N VAL A 226 -7.06 -13.94 -3.45
CA VAL A 226 -7.30 -14.98 -4.46
C VAL A 226 -6.53 -16.22 -4.04
N HIS A 227 -7.26 -17.28 -3.72
CA HIS A 227 -6.72 -18.47 -3.10
C HIS A 227 -6.84 -19.69 -4.01
N VAL A 228 -5.76 -20.48 -4.00
CA VAL A 228 -5.63 -21.84 -4.52
C VAL A 228 -4.63 -22.58 -3.62
N ASP A 229 -4.66 -23.90 -3.62
CA ASP A 229 -3.66 -24.74 -2.94
C ASP A 229 -2.31 -24.71 -3.69
N LYS A 230 -1.22 -25.08 -2.99
CA LYS A 230 0.15 -25.03 -3.54
C LYS A 230 0.33 -25.93 -4.76
N GLN A 231 -0.34 -27.08 -4.81
CA GLN A 231 -0.24 -28.00 -5.94
C GLN A 231 -0.82 -27.35 -7.19
N THR A 232 -2.02 -26.77 -7.09
CA THR A 232 -2.63 -25.98 -8.18
C THR A 232 -1.74 -24.80 -8.60
N GLN A 233 -1.06 -24.12 -7.67
CA GLN A 233 -0.11 -23.06 -8.02
C GLN A 233 1.02 -23.58 -8.90
N LEU A 234 1.66 -24.69 -8.48
CA LEU A 234 2.76 -25.30 -9.20
C LEU A 234 2.33 -25.76 -10.60
N GLU A 235 1.21 -26.47 -10.70
CA GLU A 235 0.66 -26.94 -11.99
C GLU A 235 0.41 -25.79 -12.97
N ARG A 236 -0.15 -24.68 -12.48
CA ARG A 236 -0.42 -23.49 -13.31
C ARG A 236 0.86 -22.78 -13.73
N LEU A 237 1.83 -22.67 -12.83
CA LEU A 237 3.14 -22.08 -13.16
C LEU A 237 3.89 -22.95 -14.17
N LEU A 238 3.89 -24.27 -14.02
CA LEU A 238 4.48 -25.20 -14.99
C LEU A 238 3.84 -25.08 -16.36
N LYS A 239 2.50 -25.02 -16.45
CA LYS A 239 1.81 -24.83 -17.75
C LYS A 239 2.16 -23.49 -18.41
N ARG A 240 2.34 -22.42 -17.62
CA ARG A 240 2.59 -21.07 -18.13
C ARG A 240 4.06 -20.82 -18.47
N ASP A 241 4.96 -21.26 -17.60
CA ASP A 241 6.37 -20.90 -17.60
C ASP A 241 7.29 -22.10 -17.89
N GLY A 242 6.80 -23.34 -17.83
CA GLY A 242 7.56 -24.53 -18.23
C GLY A 242 7.96 -24.52 -19.72
N SER A 243 7.20 -23.83 -20.58
CA SER A 243 7.58 -23.57 -21.97
C SER A 243 8.79 -22.66 -22.13
N LYS A 244 9.25 -22.00 -21.05
CA LYS A 244 10.43 -21.12 -21.01
C LYS A 244 11.65 -21.80 -20.39
N GLY A 245 11.60 -23.12 -20.19
CA GLY A 245 12.69 -23.89 -19.59
C GLY A 245 12.87 -23.67 -18.09
N GLU A 246 11.83 -23.23 -17.36
CA GLU A 246 11.87 -23.22 -15.89
C GLU A 246 11.50 -24.60 -15.33
N ASP A 247 12.42 -25.19 -14.56
CA ASP A 247 12.21 -26.49 -13.92
C ASP A 247 11.31 -26.39 -12.68
N ALA A 248 10.59 -27.48 -12.39
CA ALA A 248 9.62 -27.56 -11.29
C ALA A 248 10.22 -27.16 -9.92
N GLU A 249 11.48 -27.50 -9.66
CA GLU A 249 12.16 -27.19 -8.41
C GLU A 249 12.29 -25.67 -8.18
N ARG A 250 12.57 -24.90 -9.24
CA ARG A 250 12.71 -23.45 -9.16
C ARG A 250 11.37 -22.78 -8.90
N LEU A 251 10.31 -23.24 -9.57
CA LEU A 251 8.94 -22.76 -9.35
C LEU A 251 8.44 -23.08 -7.94
N GLN A 252 8.78 -24.28 -7.43
CA GLN A 252 8.48 -24.67 -6.07
C GLN A 252 9.19 -23.76 -5.06
N LYS A 253 10.49 -23.49 -5.24
CA LYS A 253 11.25 -22.52 -4.43
C LYS A 253 10.62 -21.12 -4.44
N LEU A 254 10.07 -20.69 -5.57
CA LEU A 254 9.36 -19.41 -5.68
C LEU A 254 8.07 -19.39 -4.85
N ILE A 255 7.28 -20.47 -4.92
CA ILE A 255 6.04 -20.61 -4.11
C ILE A 255 6.38 -20.62 -2.62
N ASP A 256 7.41 -21.36 -2.23
CA ASP A 256 7.80 -21.53 -0.82
C ASP A 256 8.48 -20.30 -0.21
N ALA A 257 9.04 -19.42 -1.04
CA ALA A 257 9.54 -18.12 -0.59
C ALA A 257 8.41 -17.13 -0.20
N GLN A 258 7.17 -17.40 -0.61
CA GLN A 258 6.01 -16.56 -0.28
C GLN A 258 5.31 -17.05 0.99
N MET A 259 4.48 -16.18 1.59
CA MET A 259 3.60 -16.63 2.68
C MET A 259 2.72 -17.80 2.25
N ASP A 260 2.56 -18.77 3.15
CA ASP A 260 1.67 -19.91 2.97
C ASP A 260 0.25 -19.48 2.55
N PRO A 261 -0.37 -20.14 1.55
CA PRO A 261 -1.71 -19.77 1.07
C PRO A 261 -2.81 -19.81 2.14
N GLY A 262 -2.74 -20.74 3.10
CA GLY A 262 -3.68 -20.86 4.21
C GLY A 262 -3.51 -19.70 5.19
N LYS A 263 -2.27 -19.39 5.58
CA LYS A 263 -1.97 -18.22 6.42
C LYS A 263 -2.38 -16.90 5.76
N ARG A 264 -2.10 -16.73 4.46
CA ARG A 264 -2.50 -15.54 3.69
C ARG A 264 -4.02 -15.38 3.68
N ALA A 265 -4.76 -16.47 3.46
CA ALA A 265 -6.22 -16.46 3.48
C ALA A 265 -6.76 -16.12 4.88
N ALA A 266 -6.16 -16.64 5.95
CA ALA A 266 -6.57 -16.35 7.33
C ALA A 266 -6.33 -14.89 7.74
N LEU A 267 -5.30 -14.23 7.19
CA LEU A 267 -5.02 -12.80 7.41
C LEU A 267 -5.89 -11.87 6.55
N SER A 268 -6.58 -12.40 5.56
CA SER A 268 -7.39 -11.64 4.61
C SER A 268 -8.84 -11.56 5.10
N ASP A 269 -9.52 -10.45 4.78
CA ASP A 269 -10.91 -10.25 5.18
C ASP A 269 -11.87 -11.08 4.30
N TYR A 270 -11.49 -11.33 3.04
CA TYR A 270 -12.24 -12.19 2.12
C TYR A 270 -11.34 -13.13 1.34
N ARG A 271 -11.85 -14.32 1.04
CA ARG A 271 -11.20 -15.34 0.19
C ARG A 271 -12.06 -15.58 -1.05
N LEU A 272 -11.48 -15.40 -2.23
CA LEU A 272 -12.06 -15.84 -3.50
C LEU A 272 -11.32 -17.09 -3.96
N ASN A 273 -12.07 -18.17 -4.21
CA ASN A 273 -11.50 -19.46 -4.56
C ASN A 273 -11.38 -19.58 -6.09
N ASN A 274 -10.14 -19.71 -6.57
CA ASN A 274 -9.87 -19.87 -7.99
C ASN A 274 -9.35 -21.28 -8.33
N GLY A 275 -9.81 -22.32 -7.63
CA GLY A 275 -9.46 -23.71 -7.94
C GLY A 275 -10.19 -24.29 -9.17
N GLY A 276 -11.35 -23.72 -9.52
CA GLY A 276 -12.18 -24.19 -10.64
C GLY A 276 -11.85 -23.55 -11.99
N SER A 277 -12.86 -23.48 -12.86
CA SER A 277 -12.76 -22.84 -14.18
C SER A 277 -12.68 -21.32 -14.08
N VAL A 278 -12.12 -20.68 -15.12
CA VAL A 278 -12.04 -19.21 -15.21
C VAL A 278 -13.43 -18.57 -15.18
N ALA A 279 -14.41 -19.16 -15.88
CA ALA A 279 -15.79 -18.68 -15.89
C ALA A 279 -16.40 -18.69 -14.48
N HIS A 280 -16.27 -19.81 -13.76
CA HIS A 280 -16.78 -19.91 -12.39
C HIS A 280 -16.13 -18.87 -11.45
N PHE A 281 -14.82 -18.63 -11.60
CA PHE A 281 -14.14 -17.59 -10.83
C PHE A 281 -14.60 -16.18 -11.19
N GLN A 282 -14.85 -15.90 -12.47
CA GLN A 282 -15.40 -14.63 -12.93
C GLN A 282 -16.80 -14.40 -12.37
N ASP A 283 -17.68 -15.40 -12.40
CA ASP A 283 -19.03 -15.31 -11.83
C ASP A 283 -19.00 -15.07 -10.32
N GLN A 284 -18.11 -15.76 -9.61
CA GLN A 284 -17.87 -15.53 -8.18
C GLN A 284 -17.44 -14.08 -7.93
N ALA A 285 -16.53 -13.53 -8.72
CA ALA A 285 -16.08 -12.15 -8.61
C ALA A 285 -17.22 -11.15 -8.90
N VAL A 286 -17.99 -11.37 -9.96
CA VAL A 286 -19.16 -10.55 -10.31
C VAL A 286 -20.14 -10.48 -9.14
N ASN A 287 -20.53 -11.64 -8.60
CA ASN A 287 -21.47 -11.71 -7.47
C ASN A 287 -20.91 -11.04 -6.21
N PHE A 288 -19.61 -11.23 -5.92
CA PHE A 288 -18.97 -10.62 -4.78
C PHE A 288 -19.00 -9.08 -4.86
N PHE A 289 -18.61 -8.50 -6.01
CA PHE A 289 -18.58 -7.05 -6.19
C PHE A 289 -19.98 -6.44 -6.28
N ALA A 290 -20.93 -7.14 -6.87
CA ALA A 290 -22.33 -6.72 -6.91
C ALA A 290 -22.94 -6.66 -5.51
N THR A 291 -22.81 -7.75 -4.73
CA THR A 291 -23.40 -7.84 -3.40
C THR A 291 -22.75 -6.90 -2.40
N ARG A 292 -21.42 -6.77 -2.44
CA ARG A 292 -20.67 -6.06 -1.39
C ARG A 292 -20.48 -4.58 -1.67
N TYR A 293 -20.38 -4.20 -2.93
CA TYR A 293 -20.05 -2.84 -3.34
C TYR A 293 -21.08 -2.22 -4.30
N GLY A 294 -22.11 -2.98 -4.73
CA GLY A 294 -23.09 -2.50 -5.71
C GLY A 294 -22.49 -2.31 -7.11
N TYR A 295 -21.39 -3.01 -7.42
CA TYR A 295 -20.72 -2.92 -8.73
C TYR A 295 -21.09 -4.12 -9.61
N THR A 296 -21.78 -3.85 -10.73
CA THR A 296 -22.07 -4.86 -11.74
C THR A 296 -20.89 -5.00 -12.70
N LEU A 297 -20.08 -6.05 -12.51
CA LEU A 297 -18.96 -6.35 -13.42
C LEU A 297 -19.48 -7.10 -14.65
N ARG A 298 -19.02 -6.69 -15.85
CA ARG A 298 -19.25 -7.38 -17.12
C ARG A 298 -18.06 -8.27 -17.43
N VAL A 299 -18.31 -9.56 -17.66
CA VAL A 299 -17.32 -10.58 -18.01
C VAL A 299 -16.83 -10.41 -19.44
#